data_AF-A0AAU7DT91-F1
#
_entry.id   AF-A0AAU7DT91-F1
#
_cell.length_a   1.000
_cell.length_b   1.000
_cell.length_c   1.000
_cell.angle_alpha   90.00
_cell.angle_beta   90.00
_cell.angle_gamma   90.00
#
_symmetry.space_group_name_H-M   'P 1'
#
loop_
_entity.id
_entity.type
_entity.pdbx_description
1 polymer ?
#
loop_
_entity_poly.entity_id
_entity_poly.type
_entity_poly.pdbx_seq_one_letter_code
_entity_poly.pdbx_strand_id
1 'polypeptide(L)'
;MTSRTQIKSRRKGLLLALALSLGLLAPLAGPATAAPTPVDITVTADAVGENGQITTGSEFLYDSAKGNTAQDAYQIAYRGNLDMSNVWSRYRTAKSLWSLGSGNTPERWKQKTFTGNWTISFTVDPNYVSVNQGFVTCDALQPQFVEQNSETKFPSFMRCTDVSFDGATGMYSANFNLINEDGSKVKAPQLDANQPNKLQLLTPNQALYVQQQKFVAGDAFTMTEPRVVGQLAMDAFYIGMPITFDDTGNDVTLSMTQTHDAIHTFASGTPGRELPAEVMGLLPGNQTMLRDGAEVVATELDQTTVAHDQAVWTFVGWEPTTAVMAGENITFVGTWKFEVNPDATFEAGYSFASKADGLDLPDSVNVLLPEPHSVTQGETITPQAPAQTEVKTDAGTWTFDAWNPTSVVVDGNDIVFVGTWNFAKEQPTDPTDPTDPTDPTDPTDPTDPTDPTDPTDPATPDEELPETGAQWQVPATLAGLLLVVGAGLFIARRVRA
;
A
#
# COMPACT_ATOMS: atom_id res chain seq x y z
N MET A 1 -76.28 -65.37 7.43
CA MET A 1 -77.33 -65.25 8.46
C MET A 1 -77.16 -63.89 9.12
N THR A 2 -78.10 -62.94 9.24
CA THR A 2 -79.48 -62.74 8.71
C THR A 2 -79.78 -61.24 8.98
N SER A 3 -80.58 -60.44 8.25
CA SER A 3 -81.55 -60.66 7.16
C SER A 3 -81.57 -59.45 6.18
N ARG A 4 -82.61 -59.34 5.35
CA ARG A 4 -82.95 -58.14 4.53
C ARG A 4 -84.06 -57.32 5.19
N THR A 5 -84.16 -56.03 4.86
CA THR A 5 -85.45 -55.32 4.58
C THR A 5 -85.17 -54.14 3.65
N GLN A 6 -86.18 -53.72 2.86
CA GLN A 6 -86.03 -52.93 1.63
C GLN A 6 -87.06 -51.78 1.52
N ILE A 7 -86.63 -50.67 0.89
CA ILE A 7 -87.43 -49.69 0.11
C ILE A 7 -88.59 -48.95 0.81
N LYS A 8 -88.53 -47.59 0.83
CA LYS A 8 -89.45 -46.76 0.01
C LYS A 8 -89.00 -45.31 -0.19
N SER A 9 -89.03 -44.91 -1.46
CA SER A 9 -88.81 -43.55 -1.97
C SER A 9 -90.10 -42.73 -1.94
N ARG A 10 -89.99 -41.40 -1.85
CA ARG A 10 -90.92 -40.44 -2.49
C ARG A 10 -90.23 -39.12 -2.83
N ARG A 11 -90.26 -38.73 -4.11
CA ARG A 11 -90.00 -37.36 -4.61
C ARG A 11 -91.30 -36.54 -4.63
N LYS A 12 -91.14 -35.20 -4.59
CA LYS A 12 -92.03 -34.06 -4.96
C LYS A 12 -92.04 -33.03 -3.81
N GLY A 13 -91.93 -31.72 -4.06
CA GLY A 13 -91.78 -31.00 -5.33
C GLY A 13 -91.37 -29.54 -5.10
N LEU A 14 -90.96 -28.88 -6.19
CA LEU A 14 -90.54 -27.48 -6.23
C LEU A 14 -91.71 -26.52 -5.91
N LEU A 15 -91.47 -25.47 -5.12
CA LEU A 15 -92.27 -24.24 -5.21
C LEU A 15 -91.39 -23.01 -4.91
N LEU A 16 -91.51 -22.03 -5.79
CA LEU A 16 -90.71 -20.81 -5.87
C LEU A 16 -91.39 -19.71 -5.04
N ALA A 17 -90.64 -19.01 -4.18
CA ALA A 17 -91.13 -17.81 -3.50
C ALA A 17 -90.33 -16.59 -3.98
N LEU A 18 -90.91 -15.82 -4.91
CA LEU A 18 -90.39 -14.52 -5.31
C LEU A 18 -90.57 -13.54 -4.14
N ALA A 19 -89.49 -12.89 -3.72
CA ALA A 19 -89.54 -11.70 -2.87
C ALA A 19 -88.98 -10.50 -3.65
N LEU A 20 -89.87 -9.69 -4.26
CA LEU A 20 -89.50 -8.34 -4.65
C LEU A 20 -89.34 -7.51 -3.37
N SER A 21 -88.14 -7.00 -3.12
CA SER A 21 -87.94 -5.84 -2.23
C SER A 21 -87.48 -4.66 -3.08
N LEU A 22 -88.19 -3.54 -2.92
CA LEU A 22 -88.02 -2.35 -3.74
C LEU A 22 -87.07 -1.37 -3.03
N GLY A 23 -86.04 -0.91 -3.74
CA GLY A 23 -85.40 0.39 -3.52
C GLY A 23 -84.68 0.63 -2.18
N LEU A 24 -83.39 0.28 -2.14
CA LEU A 24 -82.39 1.18 -1.55
C LEU A 24 -81.38 1.58 -2.64
N LEU A 25 -81.33 2.87 -2.97
CA LEU A 25 -80.23 3.46 -3.72
C LEU A 25 -79.01 3.53 -2.79
N ALA A 26 -78.24 2.44 -2.73
CA ALA A 26 -76.88 2.53 -2.25
C ALA A 26 -76.10 3.45 -3.21
N PRO A 27 -75.27 4.39 -2.72
CA PRO A 27 -74.33 5.07 -3.60
C PRO A 27 -73.44 3.99 -4.23
N LEU A 28 -73.22 4.09 -5.55
CA LEU A 28 -72.25 3.26 -6.25
C LEU A 28 -70.89 3.52 -5.60
N ALA A 29 -70.43 2.59 -4.76
CA ALA A 29 -69.06 2.57 -4.31
C ALA A 29 -68.19 2.58 -5.58
N GLY A 30 -67.26 3.54 -5.65
CA GLY A 30 -66.25 3.53 -6.72
C GLY A 30 -65.55 2.18 -6.77
N PRO A 31 -65.04 1.75 -7.93
CA PRO A 31 -64.41 0.43 -8.05
C PRO A 31 -63.35 0.28 -6.98
N ALA A 32 -63.53 -0.71 -6.09
CA ALA A 32 -62.62 -0.95 -4.99
C ALA A 32 -61.23 -1.20 -5.56
N THR A 33 -60.31 -0.27 -5.30
CA THR A 33 -58.90 -0.40 -5.68
C THR A 33 -58.35 -1.66 -5.05
N ALA A 34 -57.93 -2.61 -5.88
CA ALA A 34 -57.40 -3.88 -5.41
C ALA A 34 -56.19 -3.64 -4.50
N ALA A 35 -56.12 -4.37 -3.39
CA ALA A 35 -54.99 -4.26 -2.48
C ALA A 35 -53.67 -4.63 -3.19
N PRO A 36 -52.55 -3.95 -2.86
CA PRO A 36 -51.24 -4.28 -3.39
C PRO A 36 -50.90 -5.78 -3.29
N THR A 37 -50.01 -6.21 -4.15
CA THR A 37 -49.43 -7.54 -4.14
C THR A 37 -48.27 -7.54 -3.16
N PRO A 38 -48.23 -8.43 -2.15
CA PRO A 38 -47.06 -8.55 -1.28
C PRO A 38 -45.82 -8.91 -2.09
N VAL A 39 -44.72 -8.20 -1.85
CA VAL A 39 -43.40 -8.40 -2.45
C VAL A 39 -42.39 -8.23 -1.32
N ASP A 40 -42.13 -9.32 -0.60
CA ASP A 40 -41.34 -9.28 0.63
C ASP A 40 -39.92 -8.79 0.32
N ILE A 41 -39.46 -7.78 1.08
CA ILE A 41 -38.13 -7.19 0.95
C ILE A 41 -37.19 -7.69 2.07
N THR A 42 -36.06 -8.28 1.69
CA THR A 42 -34.93 -8.51 2.61
C THR A 42 -33.73 -7.67 2.19
N VAL A 43 -33.33 -6.71 3.03
CA VAL A 43 -32.19 -5.83 2.80
C VAL A 43 -30.98 -6.19 3.64
N THR A 44 -29.79 -5.95 3.10
CA THR A 44 -28.50 -5.97 3.80
C THR A 44 -27.70 -4.72 3.47
N ALA A 45 -26.72 -4.42 4.30
CA ALA A 45 -25.74 -3.37 4.07
C ALA A 45 -24.34 -3.97 4.24
N ASP A 46 -23.43 -3.55 3.37
CA ASP A 46 -22.12 -4.14 3.24
C ASP A 46 -21.06 -3.04 3.11
N ALA A 47 -20.08 -3.03 4.01
CA ALA A 47 -18.88 -2.21 3.86
C ALA A 47 -17.92 -2.92 2.90
N VAL A 48 -17.38 -2.18 1.93
CA VAL A 48 -16.54 -2.71 0.86
C VAL A 48 -15.13 -2.16 1.02
N GLY A 49 -14.21 -3.01 1.50
CA GLY A 49 -12.77 -2.71 1.45
C GLY A 49 -12.21 -2.76 0.03
N GLU A 50 -11.00 -2.25 -0.19
CA GLU A 50 -10.36 -2.19 -1.53
C GLU A 50 -10.18 -3.58 -2.17
N ASN A 51 -10.08 -4.63 -1.37
CA ASN A 51 -9.98 -6.02 -1.81
C ASN A 51 -11.34 -6.71 -1.99
N GLY A 52 -12.45 -5.98 -1.96
CA GLY A 52 -13.82 -6.53 -2.05
C GLY A 52 -14.24 -7.39 -0.85
N GLN A 53 -13.44 -7.44 0.22
CA GLN A 53 -13.80 -8.13 1.44
C GLN A 53 -14.91 -7.36 2.17
N ILE A 54 -16.05 -8.02 2.29
CA ILE A 54 -17.20 -7.60 3.10
C ILE A 54 -16.85 -7.91 4.56
N THR A 55 -16.80 -6.89 5.43
CA THR A 55 -16.78 -7.15 6.88
C THR A 55 -18.10 -7.80 7.29
N THR A 56 -18.00 -8.90 8.02
CA THR A 56 -19.15 -9.79 8.30
C THR A 56 -20.28 -9.08 9.03
N GLY A 57 -21.39 -8.84 8.32
CA GLY A 57 -22.73 -8.61 8.88
C GLY A 57 -22.87 -7.46 9.87
N SER A 58 -23.43 -6.33 9.42
CA SER A 58 -23.86 -5.21 10.27
C SER A 58 -22.76 -4.50 11.11
N GLU A 59 -21.48 -4.86 10.94
CA GLU A 59 -20.34 -4.21 11.61
C GLU A 59 -19.39 -3.49 10.65
N PHE A 60 -18.95 -2.32 11.10
CA PHE A 60 -18.13 -1.36 10.39
C PHE A 60 -16.87 -1.13 11.24
N LEU A 61 -15.79 -1.82 10.88
CA LEU A 61 -14.56 -1.85 11.70
C LEU A 61 -13.67 -0.63 11.40
N TYR A 62 -12.99 -0.12 12.42
CA TYR A 62 -12.02 0.97 12.27
C TYR A 62 -10.79 0.51 11.46
N ASP A 63 -10.45 1.22 10.38
CA ASP A 63 -9.31 0.95 9.52
C ASP A 63 -8.49 2.24 9.45
N SER A 64 -7.24 2.20 9.91
CA SER A 64 -6.35 3.36 9.94
C SER A 64 -5.89 3.81 8.55
N ALA A 65 -6.05 2.96 7.52
CA ALA A 65 -5.74 3.28 6.13
C ALA A 65 -6.84 4.12 5.44
N LYS A 66 -8.00 4.32 6.08
CA LYS A 66 -9.14 5.02 5.46
C LYS A 66 -9.12 6.53 5.70
N GLY A 67 -9.62 7.25 4.70
CA GLY A 67 -9.60 8.71 4.63
C GLY A 67 -10.98 9.35 4.52
N ASN A 68 -10.99 10.58 4.01
CA ASN A 68 -12.16 11.47 4.03
C ASN A 68 -12.70 11.82 2.63
N THR A 69 -12.06 11.35 1.57
CA THR A 69 -12.47 11.54 0.17
C THR A 69 -13.31 10.38 -0.31
N ALA A 70 -14.05 10.53 -1.41
CA ALA A 70 -14.85 9.44 -1.95
C ALA A 70 -14.01 8.25 -2.46
N GLN A 71 -12.69 8.42 -2.61
CA GLN A 71 -11.75 7.39 -3.07
C GLN A 71 -11.15 6.55 -1.93
N ASP A 72 -10.79 7.20 -0.81
CA ASP A 72 -10.06 6.58 0.32
C ASP A 72 -10.95 6.34 1.56
N ALA A 73 -12.16 6.89 1.59
CA ALA A 73 -13.14 6.60 2.63
C ALA A 73 -13.73 5.18 2.50
N TYR A 74 -14.39 4.71 3.56
CA TYR A 74 -15.09 3.44 3.54
C TYR A 74 -16.26 3.47 2.55
N GLN A 75 -16.20 2.62 1.53
CA GLN A 75 -17.32 2.45 0.62
C GLN A 75 -18.39 1.59 1.28
N ILE A 76 -19.67 1.97 1.12
CA ILE A 76 -20.80 1.16 1.58
C ILE A 76 -21.76 0.89 0.43
N ALA A 77 -22.35 -0.30 0.41
CA ALA A 77 -23.40 -0.66 -0.53
C ALA A 77 -24.61 -1.22 0.23
N TYR A 78 -25.80 -0.83 -0.19
CA TYR A 78 -27.05 -1.42 0.28
C TYR A 78 -27.60 -2.35 -0.78
N ARG A 79 -28.05 -3.54 -0.37
CA ARG A 79 -28.52 -4.60 -1.26
C ARG A 79 -29.90 -5.09 -0.81
N GLY A 80 -30.88 -5.00 -1.71
CA GLY A 80 -32.25 -5.44 -1.50
C GLY A 80 -32.57 -6.70 -2.29
N ASN A 81 -33.29 -7.63 -1.67
CA ASN A 81 -33.76 -8.86 -2.29
C ASN A 81 -35.29 -8.86 -2.25
N LEU A 82 -35.93 -8.81 -3.41
CA LEU A 82 -37.39 -8.84 -3.55
C LEU A 82 -37.88 -10.25 -3.88
N ASP A 83 -38.86 -10.77 -3.15
CA ASP A 83 -39.61 -11.97 -3.58
C ASP A 83 -40.71 -11.59 -4.58
N MET A 84 -40.44 -11.88 -5.85
CA MET A 84 -41.34 -11.61 -6.98
C MET A 84 -42.34 -12.76 -7.23
N SER A 85 -42.31 -13.84 -6.45
CA SER A 85 -43.14 -15.03 -6.64
C SER A 85 -44.64 -14.71 -6.66
N ASN A 86 -45.08 -13.79 -5.80
CA ASN A 86 -46.47 -13.32 -5.72
C ASN A 86 -46.89 -12.47 -6.94
N VAL A 87 -46.00 -11.61 -7.44
CA VAL A 87 -46.22 -10.84 -8.67
C VAL A 87 -46.37 -11.76 -9.87
N TRP A 88 -45.48 -12.74 -10.02
CA TRP A 88 -45.57 -13.71 -11.11
C TRP A 88 -46.75 -14.67 -10.95
N SER A 89 -47.14 -15.00 -9.72
CA SER A 89 -48.37 -15.75 -9.44
C SER A 89 -49.60 -14.99 -9.95
N ARG A 90 -49.76 -13.72 -9.57
CA ARG A 90 -50.85 -12.86 -10.07
C ARG A 90 -50.80 -12.68 -11.59
N TYR A 91 -49.62 -12.52 -12.20
CA TYR A 91 -49.46 -12.47 -13.66
C TYR A 91 -49.96 -13.75 -14.35
N ARG A 92 -49.58 -14.93 -13.84
CA ARG A 92 -50.03 -16.23 -14.38
C ARG A 92 -51.54 -16.41 -14.23
N THR A 93 -52.12 -15.99 -13.10
CA THR A 93 -53.57 -15.99 -12.89
C THR A 93 -54.28 -15.04 -13.85
N ALA A 94 -53.81 -13.80 -14.00
CA ALA A 94 -54.39 -12.82 -14.93
C ALA A 94 -54.32 -13.30 -16.39
N LYS A 95 -53.20 -13.90 -16.81
CA LYS A 95 -53.05 -14.56 -18.12
C LYS A 95 -54.04 -15.71 -18.32
N SER A 96 -54.20 -16.57 -17.30
CA SER A 96 -55.15 -17.68 -17.36
C SER A 96 -56.59 -17.18 -17.52
N LEU A 97 -57.01 -16.23 -16.68
CA LEU A 97 -58.33 -15.60 -16.79
C LEU A 97 -58.52 -14.87 -18.14
N TRP A 98 -57.48 -14.25 -18.68
CA TRP A 98 -57.52 -13.61 -19.98
C TRP A 98 -57.79 -14.63 -21.09
N SER A 99 -57.15 -15.80 -21.04
CA SER A 99 -57.34 -16.87 -22.03
C SER A 99 -58.75 -17.48 -22.07
N LEU A 100 -59.56 -17.28 -21.03
CA LEU A 100 -60.97 -17.71 -20.99
C LEU A 100 -61.92 -16.75 -21.73
N GLY A 101 -61.46 -15.55 -22.08
CA GLY A 101 -62.26 -14.55 -22.78
C GLY A 101 -62.55 -14.94 -24.24
N SER A 102 -63.78 -14.70 -24.71
CA SER A 102 -64.17 -15.00 -26.09
C SER A 102 -63.27 -14.32 -27.10
N GLY A 103 -62.66 -15.11 -27.99
CA GLY A 103 -61.74 -14.64 -29.02
C GLY A 103 -60.32 -14.34 -28.54
N ASN A 104 -59.94 -14.64 -27.29
CA ASN A 104 -58.55 -14.54 -26.83
C ASN A 104 -57.80 -15.84 -27.19
N THR A 105 -56.76 -15.74 -28.02
CA THR A 105 -55.96 -16.89 -28.50
C THR A 105 -54.49 -16.74 -28.11
N PRO A 106 -53.69 -17.82 -28.14
CA PRO A 106 -52.24 -17.75 -27.91
C PRO A 106 -51.52 -16.76 -28.87
N GLU A 107 -52.00 -16.60 -30.10
CA GLU A 107 -51.46 -15.67 -31.09
C GLU A 107 -51.74 -14.22 -30.69
N ARG A 108 -52.95 -13.94 -30.20
CA ARG A 108 -53.29 -12.62 -29.64
C ARG A 108 -52.54 -12.33 -28.35
N TRP A 109 -52.18 -13.35 -27.56
CA TRP A 109 -51.33 -13.19 -26.38
C TRP A 109 -49.91 -12.76 -26.76
N LYS A 110 -49.30 -13.39 -27.77
CA LYS A 110 -47.97 -13.03 -28.28
C LYS A 110 -47.87 -11.57 -28.76
N GLN A 111 -49.00 -10.96 -29.11
CA GLN A 111 -49.10 -9.54 -29.51
C GLN A 111 -49.32 -8.58 -28.34
N LYS A 112 -49.56 -9.05 -27.12
CA LYS A 112 -49.74 -8.18 -25.95
C LYS A 112 -48.42 -7.57 -25.52
N THR A 113 -48.48 -6.27 -25.22
CA THR A 113 -47.38 -5.49 -24.67
C THR A 113 -47.69 -5.10 -23.23
N PHE A 114 -46.62 -4.96 -22.46
CA PHE A 114 -46.64 -4.65 -21.05
C PHE A 114 -45.80 -3.42 -20.77
N THR A 115 -46.23 -2.70 -19.76
CA THR A 115 -45.54 -1.58 -19.14
C THR A 115 -45.48 -1.83 -17.64
N GLY A 116 -44.48 -1.26 -16.99
CA GLY A 116 -44.35 -1.35 -15.55
C GLY A 116 -43.30 -0.38 -15.04
N ASN A 117 -43.41 -0.03 -13.78
CA ASN A 117 -42.46 0.80 -13.07
C ASN A 117 -42.11 0.20 -11.70
N TRP A 118 -40.91 0.48 -11.23
CA TRP A 118 -40.41 0.15 -9.89
C TRP A 118 -39.67 1.38 -9.39
N THR A 119 -40.08 1.90 -8.25
CA THR A 119 -39.34 2.89 -7.47
C THR A 119 -38.84 2.20 -6.22
N ILE A 120 -37.55 2.29 -5.98
CA ILE A 120 -36.87 1.71 -4.81
C ILE A 120 -36.25 2.87 -4.07
N SER A 121 -36.63 3.06 -2.81
CA SER A 121 -36.17 4.17 -1.99
C SER A 121 -35.80 3.72 -0.59
N PHE A 122 -34.86 4.43 0.02
CA PHE A 122 -34.51 4.29 1.43
C PHE A 122 -33.87 5.60 1.91
N THR A 123 -33.79 5.80 3.21
CA THR A 123 -33.15 6.98 3.81
C THR A 123 -31.95 6.56 4.65
N VAL A 124 -30.77 7.10 4.35
CA VAL A 124 -29.56 6.94 5.18
C VAL A 124 -29.36 8.18 6.05
N ASP A 125 -28.69 8.04 7.19
CA ASP A 125 -28.32 9.21 8.00
C ASP A 125 -27.22 10.06 7.29
N PRO A 126 -27.52 11.31 6.86
CA PRO A 126 -26.55 12.16 6.16
C PRO A 126 -25.43 12.69 7.09
N ASN A 127 -25.57 12.56 8.41
CA ASN A 127 -24.50 12.88 9.35
C ASN A 127 -23.31 11.94 9.14
N TYR A 128 -23.56 10.65 8.91
CA TYR A 128 -22.53 9.63 8.68
C TYR A 128 -22.30 9.35 7.19
N VAL A 129 -23.37 9.04 6.44
CA VAL A 129 -23.27 8.65 5.03
C VAL A 129 -23.12 9.87 4.14
N SER A 130 -22.15 9.78 3.24
CA SER A 130 -21.80 10.79 2.25
C SER A 130 -21.95 10.19 0.85
N VAL A 131 -22.20 11.03 -0.15
CA VAL A 131 -22.57 10.59 -1.50
C VAL A 131 -21.54 11.02 -2.53
N ASN A 132 -21.20 10.12 -3.45
CA ASN A 132 -20.41 10.41 -4.63
C ASN A 132 -21.35 10.60 -5.84
N GLN A 133 -21.74 11.84 -6.09
CA GLN A 133 -22.73 12.20 -7.11
C GLN A 133 -22.39 11.70 -8.52
N GLY A 134 -21.10 11.47 -8.83
CA GLY A 134 -20.69 10.90 -10.12
C GLY A 134 -21.17 9.46 -10.37
N PHE A 135 -21.50 8.72 -9.31
CA PHE A 135 -21.95 7.33 -9.37
C PHE A 135 -23.46 7.17 -9.10
N VAL A 136 -24.17 8.23 -8.72
CA VAL A 136 -25.63 8.25 -8.56
C VAL A 136 -26.29 8.40 -9.94
N THR A 137 -26.08 7.41 -10.81
CA THR A 137 -26.53 7.44 -12.21
C THR A 137 -27.01 6.05 -12.68
N CYS A 138 -27.89 6.02 -13.68
CA CYS A 138 -28.28 4.76 -14.31
C CYS A 138 -27.13 4.07 -15.05
N ASP A 139 -26.15 4.81 -15.55
CA ASP A 139 -24.98 4.24 -16.23
C ASP A 139 -24.08 3.47 -15.24
N ALA A 140 -23.97 3.91 -13.98
CA ALA A 140 -23.30 3.17 -12.93
C ALA A 140 -24.14 1.98 -12.41
N LEU A 141 -25.46 2.15 -12.27
CA LEU A 141 -26.36 1.16 -11.66
C LEU A 141 -26.74 0.01 -12.61
N GLN A 142 -27.10 0.30 -13.87
CA GLN A 142 -27.67 -0.69 -14.78
C GLN A 142 -26.74 -1.90 -15.05
N PRO A 143 -25.43 -1.75 -15.27
CA PRO A 143 -24.54 -2.90 -15.50
C PRO A 143 -24.51 -3.84 -14.30
N GLN A 144 -24.42 -3.28 -13.09
CA GLN A 144 -24.37 -4.05 -11.84
C GLN A 144 -25.71 -4.75 -11.57
N PHE A 145 -26.83 -4.08 -11.84
CA PHE A 145 -28.16 -4.70 -11.77
C PHE A 145 -28.32 -5.88 -12.73
N VAL A 146 -27.78 -5.80 -13.95
CA VAL A 146 -27.78 -6.91 -14.93
C VAL A 146 -26.91 -8.07 -14.45
N GLU A 147 -25.74 -7.80 -13.90
CA GLU A 147 -24.81 -8.81 -13.36
C GLU A 147 -25.44 -9.62 -12.20
N GLN A 148 -25.97 -8.92 -11.19
CA GLN A 148 -26.56 -9.53 -9.99
C GLN A 148 -27.86 -10.32 -10.25
N ASN A 149 -28.47 -10.16 -11.43
CA ASN A 149 -29.72 -10.81 -11.83
C ASN A 149 -29.59 -11.65 -13.11
N SER A 150 -28.37 -12.05 -13.45
CA SER A 150 -28.00 -12.77 -14.67
C SER A 150 -28.64 -14.16 -14.84
N GLU A 151 -29.29 -14.70 -13.80
CA GLU A 151 -30.08 -15.95 -13.86
C GLU A 151 -31.22 -15.91 -14.90
N THR A 152 -31.73 -14.72 -15.23
CA THR A 152 -32.77 -14.53 -16.25
C THR A 152 -32.43 -13.36 -17.17
N LYS A 153 -33.13 -13.24 -18.31
CA LYS A 153 -33.03 -12.05 -19.18
C LYS A 153 -33.95 -10.91 -18.75
N PHE A 154 -34.62 -11.01 -17.60
CA PHE A 154 -35.48 -9.94 -17.08
C PHE A 154 -34.76 -8.57 -16.96
N PRO A 155 -33.49 -8.50 -16.50
CA PRO A 155 -32.75 -7.23 -16.42
C PRO A 155 -32.45 -6.58 -17.76
N SER A 156 -32.51 -7.31 -18.88
CA SER A 156 -32.25 -6.72 -20.21
C SER A 156 -33.39 -5.82 -20.69
N PHE A 157 -34.57 -5.90 -20.05
CA PHE A 157 -35.76 -5.12 -20.38
C PHE A 157 -36.48 -4.53 -19.15
N MET A 158 -35.83 -4.58 -17.99
CA MET A 158 -36.09 -3.70 -16.84
C MET A 158 -34.92 -2.72 -16.77
N ARG A 159 -35.16 -1.48 -17.20
CA ARG A 159 -34.11 -0.47 -17.38
C ARG A 159 -34.26 0.63 -16.34
N CYS A 160 -33.17 0.97 -15.67
CA CYS A 160 -33.04 2.18 -14.89
C CYS A 160 -33.34 3.40 -15.78
N THR A 161 -34.13 4.33 -15.24
CA THR A 161 -34.53 5.57 -15.93
C THR A 161 -34.16 6.83 -15.15
N ASP A 162 -34.00 6.72 -13.83
CA ASP A 162 -33.56 7.80 -12.95
C ASP A 162 -32.91 7.19 -11.69
N VAL A 163 -31.85 7.84 -11.18
CA VAL A 163 -31.28 7.59 -9.85
C VAL A 163 -31.04 8.95 -9.23
N SER A 164 -31.46 9.13 -7.99
CA SER A 164 -31.35 10.40 -7.28
C SER A 164 -30.98 10.19 -5.81
N PHE A 165 -30.30 11.18 -5.25
CA PHE A 165 -29.96 11.24 -3.82
C PHE A 165 -30.16 12.67 -3.32
N ASP A 166 -31.05 12.85 -2.35
CA ASP A 166 -31.25 14.12 -1.66
C ASP A 166 -30.32 14.21 -0.44
N GLY A 167 -29.28 15.05 -0.54
CA GLY A 167 -28.32 15.25 0.53
C GLY A 167 -28.84 15.98 1.77
N ALA A 168 -30.05 16.58 1.73
CA ALA A 168 -30.66 17.21 2.89
C ALA A 168 -31.46 16.22 3.75
N THR A 169 -32.07 15.21 3.12
CA THR A 169 -32.86 14.17 3.81
C THR A 169 -32.10 12.85 3.97
N GLY A 170 -31.08 12.61 3.14
CA GLY A 170 -30.42 11.31 3.03
C GLY A 170 -31.20 10.30 2.18
N MET A 171 -32.27 10.73 1.50
CA MET A 171 -33.12 9.83 0.72
C MET A 171 -32.48 9.48 -0.63
N TYR A 172 -32.21 8.20 -0.83
CA TYR A 172 -31.86 7.61 -2.13
C TYR A 172 -33.11 7.11 -2.83
N SER A 173 -33.17 7.25 -4.15
CA SER A 173 -34.22 6.69 -5.00
C SER A 173 -33.66 6.18 -6.32
N ALA A 174 -34.06 4.97 -6.73
CA ALA A 174 -33.80 4.41 -8.05
C ALA A 174 -35.11 4.01 -8.74
N ASN A 175 -35.31 4.50 -9.96
CA ASN A 175 -36.50 4.28 -10.77
C ASN A 175 -36.19 3.42 -11.98
N PHE A 176 -36.96 2.34 -12.18
CA PHE A 176 -36.84 1.43 -13.30
C PHE A 176 -38.16 1.32 -14.06
N ASN A 177 -38.08 1.18 -15.38
CA ASN A 177 -39.24 0.92 -16.25
C ASN A 177 -39.08 -0.38 -17.04
N LEU A 178 -40.22 -1.02 -17.33
CA LEU A 178 -40.30 -2.19 -18.21
C LEU A 178 -40.26 -1.73 -19.68
N ILE A 179 -39.07 -1.71 -20.27
CA ILE A 179 -38.81 -1.22 -21.63
C ILE A 179 -37.61 -1.94 -22.24
N ASN A 180 -37.69 -2.28 -23.52
CA ASN A 180 -36.56 -2.84 -24.27
C ASN A 180 -35.49 -1.75 -24.51
N GLU A 181 -34.27 -2.16 -24.81
CA GLU A 181 -33.14 -1.26 -25.10
C GLU A 181 -33.39 -0.32 -26.30
N ASP A 182 -34.18 -0.75 -27.28
CA ASP A 182 -34.62 0.07 -28.42
C ASP A 182 -35.77 1.04 -28.10
N GLY A 183 -36.17 1.15 -26.83
CA GLY A 183 -37.32 1.92 -26.37
C GLY A 183 -38.68 1.27 -26.65
N SER A 184 -38.72 0.08 -27.26
CA SER A 184 -39.98 -0.62 -27.54
C SER A 184 -40.57 -1.29 -26.31
N LYS A 185 -41.88 -1.52 -26.32
CA LYS A 185 -42.58 -2.16 -25.20
C LYS A 185 -42.31 -3.66 -25.12
N VAL A 186 -42.18 -4.16 -23.90
CA VAL A 186 -41.93 -5.58 -23.62
C VAL A 186 -43.17 -6.41 -23.99
N LYS A 187 -42.97 -7.48 -24.75
CA LYS A 187 -44.06 -8.35 -25.23
C LYS A 187 -44.28 -9.53 -24.28
N ALA A 188 -45.51 -10.05 -24.25
CA ALA A 188 -45.89 -11.17 -23.39
C ALA A 188 -44.93 -12.39 -23.45
N PRO A 189 -44.38 -12.81 -24.61
CA PRO A 189 -43.43 -13.92 -24.66
C PRO A 189 -42.12 -13.66 -23.91
N GLN A 190 -41.69 -12.40 -23.76
CA GLN A 190 -40.51 -12.04 -22.98
C GLN A 190 -40.76 -12.21 -21.48
N LEU A 191 -41.92 -11.76 -20.98
CA LEU A 191 -42.36 -11.97 -19.60
C LEU A 191 -42.71 -13.44 -19.31
N ASP A 192 -43.23 -14.17 -20.29
CA ASP A 192 -43.51 -15.60 -20.14
C ASP A 192 -42.24 -16.44 -19.97
N ALA A 193 -41.13 -16.01 -20.57
CA ALA A 193 -39.85 -16.71 -20.53
C ALA A 193 -38.92 -16.25 -19.38
N ASN A 194 -39.21 -15.12 -18.72
CA ASN A 194 -38.34 -14.52 -17.70
C ASN A 194 -39.18 -14.05 -16.50
N GLN A 195 -39.43 -14.98 -15.58
CA GLN A 195 -40.15 -14.75 -14.32
C GLN A 195 -39.22 -15.07 -13.15
N PRO A 196 -38.21 -14.23 -12.88
CA PRO A 196 -37.30 -14.47 -11.76
C PRO A 196 -38.11 -14.44 -10.46
N ASN A 197 -38.02 -15.50 -9.64
CA ASN A 197 -38.69 -15.52 -8.33
C ASN A 197 -38.07 -14.51 -7.36
N LYS A 198 -36.81 -14.13 -7.58
CA LYS A 198 -36.07 -13.16 -6.77
C LYS A 198 -35.52 -12.06 -7.67
N LEU A 199 -35.63 -10.80 -7.26
CA LEU A 199 -34.92 -9.68 -7.88
C LEU A 199 -33.94 -9.07 -6.88
N GLN A 200 -32.67 -9.01 -7.26
CA GLN A 200 -31.62 -8.34 -6.48
C GLN A 200 -31.52 -6.88 -6.95
N LEU A 201 -31.43 -5.98 -5.99
CA LEU A 201 -31.31 -4.55 -6.19
C LEU A 201 -30.15 -4.06 -5.35
N LEU A 202 -29.46 -3.03 -5.82
CA LEU A 202 -28.32 -2.48 -5.11
C LEU A 202 -28.17 -0.99 -5.37
N THR A 203 -27.48 -0.32 -4.47
CA THR A 203 -26.84 0.97 -4.77
C THR A 203 -25.68 0.75 -5.74
N PRO A 204 -25.42 1.67 -6.68
CA PRO A 204 -24.22 1.60 -7.49
C PRO A 204 -22.96 1.62 -6.60
N ASN A 205 -22.00 0.73 -6.89
CA ASN A 205 -20.68 0.75 -6.29
C ASN A 205 -20.08 2.18 -6.30
N GLN A 206 -19.37 2.53 -5.22
CA GLN A 206 -18.75 3.84 -4.99
C GLN A 206 -19.71 5.04 -4.86
N ALA A 207 -21.03 4.84 -4.92
CA ALA A 207 -22.00 5.94 -4.78
C ALA A 207 -22.19 6.44 -3.33
N LEU A 208 -22.00 5.57 -2.34
CA LEU A 208 -22.16 5.89 -0.91
C LEU A 208 -20.89 5.52 -0.15
N TYR A 209 -20.46 6.40 0.75
CA TYR A 209 -19.28 6.20 1.58
C TYR A 209 -19.44 6.88 2.95
N VAL A 210 -18.68 6.43 3.94
CA VAL A 210 -18.58 7.06 5.26
C VAL A 210 -17.15 7.55 5.44
N GLN A 211 -16.97 8.82 5.79
CA GLN A 211 -15.64 9.42 5.97
C GLN A 211 -14.99 8.96 7.28
N GLN A 212 -13.67 8.80 7.31
CA GLN A 212 -12.91 8.47 8.53
C GLN A 212 -13.23 9.39 9.70
N GLN A 213 -13.32 10.70 9.47
CA GLN A 213 -13.64 11.72 10.48
C GLN A 213 -15.07 11.62 11.04
N LYS A 214 -15.94 10.85 10.38
CA LYS A 214 -17.31 10.55 10.82
C LYS A 214 -17.41 9.20 11.51
N PHE A 215 -16.30 8.44 11.61
CA PHE A 215 -16.25 7.23 12.41
C PHE A 215 -16.24 7.61 13.89
N VAL A 216 -17.19 7.07 14.66
CA VAL A 216 -17.25 7.20 16.12
C VAL A 216 -17.40 5.80 16.71
N ALA A 217 -16.39 5.34 17.44
CA ALA A 217 -16.42 4.00 18.03
C ALA A 217 -17.58 3.83 19.03
N GLY A 218 -18.37 2.77 18.84
CA GLY A 218 -19.55 2.46 19.65
C GLY A 218 -20.85 3.10 19.15
N ASP A 219 -20.80 4.06 18.22
CA ASP A 219 -21.99 4.58 17.55
C ASP A 219 -22.49 3.58 16.48
N ALA A 220 -23.69 3.83 15.97
CA ALA A 220 -24.25 3.13 14.84
C ALA A 220 -25.09 4.07 13.97
N PHE A 221 -25.22 3.76 12.69
CA PHE A 221 -26.08 4.49 11.76
C PHE A 221 -26.98 3.53 11.01
N THR A 222 -28.16 4.00 10.60
CA THR A 222 -29.23 3.14 10.09
C THR A 222 -29.71 3.61 8.73
N MET A 223 -29.86 2.68 7.79
CA MET A 223 -30.73 2.83 6.63
C MET A 223 -32.15 2.52 7.05
N THR A 224 -33.04 3.49 6.89
CA THR A 224 -34.44 3.45 7.30
C THR A 224 -35.40 3.41 6.12
N GLU A 225 -36.58 2.84 6.37
CA GLU A 225 -37.71 2.76 5.41
C GLU A 225 -37.33 2.22 4.01
N PRO A 226 -36.62 1.08 3.87
CA PRO A 226 -36.29 0.50 2.57
C PRO A 226 -37.54 -0.02 1.89
N ARG A 227 -38.05 0.73 0.91
CA ARG A 227 -39.36 0.56 0.31
C ARG A 227 -39.28 0.28 -1.18
N VAL A 228 -40.12 -0.64 -1.66
CA VAL A 228 -40.39 -0.85 -3.07
C VAL A 228 -41.83 -0.48 -3.40
N VAL A 229 -42.02 0.31 -4.44
CA VAL A 229 -43.34 0.61 -5.01
C VAL A 229 -43.28 0.30 -6.50
N GLY A 230 -44.37 -0.24 -7.05
CA GLY A 230 -44.46 -0.32 -8.50
C GLY A 230 -45.75 -0.93 -9.00
N GLN A 231 -45.79 -1.08 -10.32
CA GLN A 231 -46.88 -1.74 -11.01
C GLN A 231 -46.38 -2.50 -12.23
N LEU A 232 -47.05 -3.62 -12.54
CA LEU A 232 -46.94 -4.33 -13.82
C LEU A 232 -48.31 -4.35 -14.50
N ALA A 233 -48.40 -3.78 -15.69
CA ALA A 233 -49.63 -3.60 -16.44
C ALA A 233 -49.53 -4.18 -17.86
N MET A 234 -50.63 -4.75 -18.37
CA MET A 234 -50.81 -4.93 -19.81
C MET A 234 -51.40 -3.62 -20.37
N ASP A 235 -50.82 -3.10 -21.47
CA ASP A 235 -51.21 -1.79 -22.01
C ASP A 235 -52.66 -1.70 -22.48
N ALA A 236 -53.23 -2.83 -22.88
CA ALA A 236 -54.65 -2.96 -23.16
C ALA A 236 -55.38 -3.30 -21.85
N PHE A 237 -56.26 -2.41 -21.38
CA PHE A 237 -57.01 -2.57 -20.14
C PHE A 237 -57.63 -3.97 -20.00
N TYR A 238 -57.40 -4.60 -18.85
CA TYR A 238 -57.89 -5.93 -18.53
C TYR A 238 -58.12 -6.10 -17.03
N ILE A 239 -59.28 -6.65 -16.64
CA ILE A 239 -59.68 -6.81 -15.24
C ILE A 239 -58.68 -7.74 -14.53
N GLY A 240 -58.10 -7.27 -13.43
CA GLY A 240 -57.02 -7.97 -12.72
C GLY A 240 -55.60 -7.51 -13.08
N MET A 241 -55.47 -6.50 -13.95
CA MET A 241 -54.26 -5.68 -14.10
C MET A 241 -54.62 -4.19 -14.05
N PRO A 242 -53.74 -3.29 -13.54
CA PRO A 242 -52.35 -3.53 -13.13
C PRO A 242 -52.20 -4.40 -11.87
N ILE A 243 -51.07 -5.10 -11.80
CA ILE A 243 -50.55 -5.74 -10.58
C ILE A 243 -49.72 -4.67 -9.89
N THR A 244 -50.27 -4.00 -8.88
CA THR A 244 -49.52 -3.08 -8.02
C THR A 244 -48.82 -3.85 -6.90
N PHE A 245 -47.72 -3.31 -6.39
CA PHE A 245 -47.01 -3.77 -5.20
C PHE A 245 -46.44 -2.55 -4.48
N ASP A 246 -46.44 -2.61 -3.15
CA ASP A 246 -46.02 -1.56 -2.24
C ASP A 246 -45.68 -2.27 -0.93
N ASP A 247 -44.39 -2.36 -0.60
CA ASP A 247 -43.89 -3.02 0.61
C ASP A 247 -42.68 -2.29 1.18
N THR A 248 -42.45 -2.43 2.48
CA THR A 248 -41.33 -1.80 3.21
C THR A 248 -40.62 -2.85 4.05
N GLY A 249 -39.34 -3.07 3.75
CA GLY A 249 -38.47 -3.97 4.49
C GLY A 249 -38.05 -3.42 5.85
N ASN A 250 -37.32 -4.23 6.61
CA ASN A 250 -36.76 -3.80 7.90
C ASN A 250 -35.59 -2.85 7.71
N ASP A 251 -35.43 -1.90 8.64
CA ASP A 251 -34.26 -1.03 8.73
C ASP A 251 -32.95 -1.84 8.88
N VAL A 252 -31.85 -1.30 8.37
CA VAL A 252 -30.51 -1.93 8.47
C VAL A 252 -29.55 -1.01 9.19
N THR A 253 -29.07 -1.45 10.35
CA THR A 253 -28.10 -0.73 11.18
C THR A 253 -26.68 -1.25 10.94
N LEU A 254 -25.73 -0.33 10.79
CA LEU A 254 -24.29 -0.57 10.76
C LEU A 254 -23.67 -0.01 12.05
N SER A 255 -23.06 -0.89 12.85
CA SER A 255 -22.41 -0.53 14.13
C SER A 255 -20.92 -0.26 13.91
N MET A 256 -20.40 0.82 14.47
CA MET A 256 -19.01 1.23 14.35
C MET A 256 -18.15 0.62 15.46
N THR A 257 -17.29 -0.34 15.11
CA THR A 257 -16.48 -1.11 16.08
C THR A 257 -15.04 -0.64 16.06
N GLN A 258 -14.52 -0.16 17.19
CA GLN A 258 -13.08 0.15 17.30
C GLN A 258 -12.26 -1.11 17.07
N THR A 259 -11.22 -0.95 16.27
CA THR A 259 -10.19 -1.94 16.00
C THR A 259 -8.83 -1.25 15.95
N HIS A 260 -7.78 -2.05 16.06
CA HIS A 260 -6.40 -1.61 16.24
C HIS A 260 -5.48 -2.34 15.26
N ASP A 261 -4.25 -1.85 15.13
CA ASP A 261 -3.26 -2.40 14.21
C ASP A 261 -2.09 -3.02 14.96
N ALA A 262 -1.54 -4.11 14.41
CA ALA A 262 -0.22 -4.61 14.77
C ALA A 262 0.79 -4.13 13.72
N ILE A 263 1.69 -3.27 14.17
CA ILE A 263 2.66 -2.53 13.37
C ILE A 263 4.00 -3.27 13.41
N HIS A 264 4.62 -3.46 12.24
CA HIS A 264 5.95 -4.03 12.14
C HIS A 264 6.98 -2.91 11.96
N THR A 265 8.11 -2.99 12.67
CA THR A 265 9.24 -2.06 12.54
C THR A 265 10.55 -2.82 12.59
N PHE A 266 11.60 -2.33 11.93
CA PHE A 266 12.94 -2.89 12.06
C PHE A 266 13.87 -1.97 12.85
N ALA A 267 14.78 -2.59 13.62
CA ALA A 267 15.82 -1.92 14.37
C ALA A 267 17.17 -2.61 14.15
N SER A 268 18.26 -1.82 14.16
CA SER A 268 19.61 -2.36 14.20
C SER A 268 19.98 -2.78 15.61
N GLY A 269 20.36 -4.04 15.77
CA GLY A 269 20.97 -4.58 16.99
C GLY A 269 22.47 -4.32 17.10
N THR A 270 23.11 -3.73 16.08
CA THR A 270 24.54 -3.41 16.07
C THR A 270 24.73 -1.89 16.26
N PRO A 271 25.30 -1.44 17.40
CA PRO A 271 25.46 -0.02 17.70
C PRO A 271 26.22 0.75 16.59
N GLY A 272 25.71 1.92 16.22
CA GLY A 272 26.34 2.79 15.22
C GLY A 272 26.20 2.33 13.76
N ARG A 273 25.51 1.20 13.49
CA ARG A 273 25.18 0.76 12.12
C ARG A 273 23.69 1.00 11.86
N GLU A 274 23.37 1.78 10.82
CA GLU A 274 22.00 1.99 10.35
C GLU A 274 21.57 0.85 9.40
N LEU A 275 20.27 0.56 9.34
CA LEU A 275 19.76 -0.49 8.45
C LEU A 275 19.76 -0.01 7.00
N PRO A 276 20.32 -0.79 6.06
CA PRO A 276 20.37 -0.41 4.65
C PRO A 276 18.99 -0.59 3.98
N ALA A 277 18.82 0.01 2.81
CA ALA A 277 17.54 0.05 2.11
C ALA A 277 17.02 -1.36 1.72
N GLU A 278 17.93 -2.29 1.42
CA GLU A 278 17.61 -3.69 1.11
C GLU A 278 17.01 -4.42 2.31
N VAL A 279 17.46 -4.13 3.53
CA VAL A 279 16.87 -4.67 4.77
C VAL A 279 15.52 -4.00 5.04
N MET A 280 15.43 -2.68 4.92
CA MET A 280 14.17 -1.95 5.12
C MET A 280 13.08 -2.35 4.12
N GLY A 281 13.45 -2.77 2.91
CA GLY A 281 12.54 -3.31 1.90
C GLY A 281 11.92 -4.68 2.23
N LEU A 282 12.43 -5.39 3.23
CA LEU A 282 11.87 -6.65 3.73
C LEU A 282 10.81 -6.46 4.83
N LEU A 283 10.47 -5.21 5.18
CA LEU A 283 9.51 -4.93 6.25
C LEU A 283 8.10 -5.38 5.83
N PRO A 284 7.44 -6.29 6.55
CA PRO A 284 6.10 -6.74 6.20
C PRO A 284 5.07 -5.65 6.46
N GLY A 285 3.95 -5.73 5.74
CA GLY A 285 2.81 -4.85 5.97
C GLY A 285 2.21 -5.03 7.37
N ASN A 286 1.62 -3.96 7.91
CA ASN A 286 0.88 -4.00 9.17
C ASN A 286 -0.33 -4.94 9.05
N GLN A 287 -0.68 -5.60 10.15
CA GLN A 287 -1.93 -6.34 10.27
C GLN A 287 -2.96 -5.39 10.87
N THR A 288 -4.05 -5.08 10.14
CA THR A 288 -5.02 -4.03 10.52
C THR A 288 -6.37 -4.60 10.92
N MET A 289 -7.26 -3.74 11.44
CA MET A 289 -8.66 -4.08 11.76
C MET A 289 -8.80 -5.19 12.83
N LEU A 290 -7.85 -5.28 13.76
CA LEU A 290 -7.81 -6.30 14.81
C LEU A 290 -8.69 -5.87 16.00
N ARG A 291 -9.58 -6.75 16.46
CA ARG A 291 -10.44 -6.50 17.63
C ARG A 291 -9.69 -6.77 18.94
N ASP A 292 -10.12 -6.12 20.03
CA ASP A 292 -9.66 -6.44 21.37
C ASP A 292 -9.86 -7.93 21.71
N GLY A 293 -8.86 -8.51 22.39
CA GLY A 293 -8.80 -9.94 22.69
C GLY A 293 -8.34 -10.82 21.53
N ALA A 294 -8.09 -10.27 20.33
CA ALA A 294 -7.42 -11.03 19.26
C ALA A 294 -5.97 -11.30 19.66
N GLU A 295 -5.55 -12.57 19.58
CA GLU A 295 -4.14 -12.94 19.62
C GLU A 295 -3.53 -12.75 18.23
N VAL A 296 -2.35 -12.13 18.20
CA VAL A 296 -1.67 -11.67 16.99
C VAL A 296 -0.22 -12.15 17.03
N VAL A 297 0.23 -12.77 15.95
CA VAL A 297 1.61 -13.27 15.81
C VAL A 297 2.34 -12.37 14.83
N ALA A 298 3.60 -12.04 15.15
CA ALA A 298 4.46 -11.24 14.27
C ALA A 298 4.66 -11.95 12.92
N THR A 299 4.57 -11.20 11.82
CA THR A 299 4.64 -11.76 10.47
C THR A 299 6.04 -12.35 10.21
N GLU A 300 6.11 -13.63 9.83
CA GLU A 300 7.40 -14.26 9.43
C GLU A 300 7.98 -13.57 8.17
N LEU A 301 9.31 -13.54 8.08
CA LEU A 301 10.02 -12.95 6.93
C LEU A 301 10.40 -14.03 5.93
N ASP A 302 10.13 -13.80 4.64
CA ASP A 302 10.58 -14.66 3.53
C ASP A 302 12.12 -14.69 3.39
N GLN A 303 12.80 -13.65 3.88
CA GLN A 303 14.26 -13.52 3.85
C GLN A 303 14.79 -12.99 5.19
N THR A 304 15.72 -13.74 5.79
CA THR A 304 16.30 -13.44 7.11
C THR A 304 17.80 -13.12 7.06
N THR A 305 18.41 -13.07 5.88
CA THR A 305 19.81 -12.65 5.67
C THR A 305 19.93 -11.76 4.44
N VAL A 306 20.70 -10.67 4.53
CA VAL A 306 20.95 -9.71 3.46
C VAL A 306 22.43 -9.38 3.43
N ALA A 307 23.11 -9.65 2.31
CA ALA A 307 24.47 -9.18 2.10
C ALA A 307 24.47 -7.68 1.75
N HIS A 308 25.36 -6.91 2.36
CA HIS A 308 25.54 -5.48 2.10
C HIS A 308 27.02 -5.15 2.22
N ASP A 309 27.62 -4.66 1.12
CA ASP A 309 29.06 -4.51 0.95
C ASP A 309 29.86 -5.76 1.38
N GLN A 310 30.79 -5.60 2.32
CA GLN A 310 31.64 -6.68 2.87
C GLN A 310 31.01 -7.37 4.09
N ALA A 311 29.72 -7.19 4.35
CA ALA A 311 29.04 -7.67 5.55
C ALA A 311 27.71 -8.37 5.24
N VAL A 312 27.13 -8.98 6.26
CA VAL A 312 25.79 -9.59 6.24
C VAL A 312 24.96 -9.06 7.40
N TRP A 313 23.75 -8.62 7.09
CA TRP A 313 22.69 -8.39 8.06
C TRP A 313 21.90 -9.68 8.25
N THR A 314 21.78 -10.15 9.49
CA THR A 314 21.01 -11.34 9.87
C THR A 314 19.85 -10.94 10.77
N PHE A 315 18.65 -11.38 10.44
CA PHE A 315 17.45 -11.18 11.26
C PHE A 315 17.54 -12.05 12.51
N VAL A 316 17.45 -11.42 13.68
CA VAL A 316 17.52 -12.09 14.99
C VAL A 316 16.15 -12.60 15.42
N GLY A 317 15.10 -11.83 15.13
CA GLY A 317 13.72 -12.16 15.51
C GLY A 317 12.88 -10.92 15.82
N TRP A 318 11.59 -11.16 16.08
CA TRP A 318 10.63 -10.18 16.54
C TRP A 318 10.55 -10.14 18.06
N GLU A 319 10.47 -8.95 18.64
CA GLU A 319 10.08 -8.73 20.03
C GLU A 319 8.86 -7.79 20.11
N PRO A 320 7.73 -8.22 20.73
CA PRO A 320 7.40 -9.60 21.10
C PRO A 320 7.21 -10.51 19.87
N THR A 321 7.01 -11.82 20.06
CA THR A 321 6.68 -12.76 18.96
C THR A 321 5.18 -12.96 18.77
N THR A 322 4.41 -12.84 19.86
CA THR A 322 2.95 -12.88 19.93
C THR A 322 2.49 -11.84 20.95
N ALA A 323 1.32 -11.26 20.73
CA ALA A 323 0.67 -10.35 21.66
C ALA A 323 -0.86 -10.41 21.52
N VAL A 324 -1.59 -9.86 22.51
CA VAL A 324 -3.06 -9.81 22.50
C VAL A 324 -3.51 -8.36 22.46
N MET A 325 -4.38 -8.00 21.51
CA MET A 325 -4.90 -6.64 21.36
C MET A 325 -5.70 -6.21 22.60
N ALA A 326 -5.41 -5.01 23.12
CA ALA A 326 -5.94 -4.52 24.38
C ALA A 326 -6.15 -2.99 24.38
N GLY A 327 -6.95 -2.48 23.45
CA GLY A 327 -7.36 -1.07 23.37
C GLY A 327 -6.35 -0.11 22.74
N GLU A 328 -5.21 -0.62 22.27
CA GLU A 328 -4.18 0.17 21.57
C GLU A 328 -3.45 -0.66 20.49
N ASN A 329 -2.74 0.04 19.60
CA ASN A 329 -1.93 -0.58 18.56
C ASN A 329 -0.69 -1.25 19.18
N ILE A 330 -0.35 -2.43 18.68
CA ILE A 330 0.83 -3.18 19.11
C ILE A 330 1.96 -2.93 18.12
N THR A 331 3.22 -2.89 18.60
CA THR A 331 4.40 -2.82 17.73
C THR A 331 5.27 -4.05 17.93
N PHE A 332 5.56 -4.75 16.85
CA PHE A 332 6.57 -5.79 16.78
C PHE A 332 7.87 -5.17 16.26
N VAL A 333 8.95 -5.29 17.03
CA VAL A 333 10.28 -4.77 16.68
C VAL A 333 11.16 -5.92 16.21
N GLY A 334 11.49 -5.91 14.92
CA GLY A 334 12.33 -6.91 14.28
C GLY A 334 13.79 -6.48 14.33
N THR A 335 14.62 -7.21 15.07
CA THR A 335 16.03 -6.84 15.24
C THR A 335 16.89 -7.48 14.16
N TRP A 336 17.71 -6.68 13.49
CA TRP A 336 18.73 -7.15 12.54
C TRP A 336 20.14 -6.91 13.10
N LYS A 337 21.02 -7.90 12.97
CA LYS A 337 22.42 -7.85 13.43
C LYS A 337 23.35 -7.75 12.22
N PHE A 338 24.23 -6.75 12.22
CA PHE A 338 25.33 -6.60 11.26
C PHE A 338 26.54 -7.40 11.72
N GLU A 339 27.07 -8.26 10.84
CA GLU A 339 28.34 -8.96 11.01
C GLU A 339 29.18 -8.85 9.72
N VAL A 340 30.45 -8.48 9.86
CA VAL A 340 31.39 -8.39 8.74
C VAL A 340 31.78 -9.80 8.30
N ASN A 341 31.89 -10.05 6.99
CA ASN A 341 32.33 -11.35 6.49
C ASN A 341 33.75 -11.66 6.98
N PRO A 342 34.04 -12.90 7.44
CA PRO A 342 35.38 -13.26 7.93
C PRO A 342 36.45 -13.18 6.84
N ASP A 343 36.07 -13.37 5.57
CA ASP A 343 36.94 -13.25 4.40
C ASP A 343 37.01 -11.81 3.85
N ALA A 344 36.41 -10.82 4.52
CA ALA A 344 36.52 -9.41 4.13
C ALA A 344 37.95 -8.90 4.34
N THR A 345 38.38 -8.03 3.44
CA THR A 345 39.72 -7.42 3.44
C THR A 345 39.64 -5.90 3.54
N PHE A 346 40.48 -5.31 4.37
CA PHE A 346 40.56 -3.88 4.64
C PHE A 346 41.98 -3.37 4.34
N GLU A 347 42.12 -2.06 4.09
CA GLU A 347 43.42 -1.44 3.89
C GLU A 347 44.03 -1.01 5.24
N ALA A 348 45.27 -1.44 5.49
CA ALA A 348 46.11 -0.98 6.57
C ALA A 348 47.12 0.04 6.02
N GLY A 349 46.77 1.32 6.13
CA GLY A 349 47.54 2.46 5.69
C GLY A 349 48.32 3.16 6.82
N TYR A 350 49.17 4.10 6.41
CA TYR A 350 50.09 4.82 7.29
C TYR A 350 50.03 6.32 7.02
N SER A 351 50.32 7.13 8.03
CA SER A 351 50.51 8.58 7.91
C SER A 351 51.54 9.05 8.93
N PHE A 352 52.28 10.13 8.65
CA PHE A 352 53.16 10.76 9.64
C PHE A 352 52.61 12.08 10.15
N ALA A 353 52.90 12.38 11.42
CA ALA A 353 52.59 13.64 12.07
C ALA A 353 53.81 14.21 12.80
N SER A 354 54.00 15.52 12.73
CA SER A 354 54.98 16.24 13.54
C SER A 354 54.47 16.43 14.97
N LYS A 355 55.34 16.19 15.95
CA LYS A 355 55.11 16.56 17.36
C LYS A 355 55.60 17.96 17.71
N ALA A 356 56.28 18.63 16.78
CA ALA A 356 56.85 19.96 16.97
C ALA A 356 55.84 21.04 16.56
N ASP A 357 55.46 21.91 17.50
CA ASP A 357 54.43 22.93 17.30
C ASP A 357 54.72 23.82 16.08
N GLY A 358 53.83 23.77 15.09
CA GLY A 358 53.91 24.61 13.89
C GLY A 358 55.06 24.29 12.93
N LEU A 359 55.67 23.11 13.02
CA LEU A 359 56.74 22.67 12.13
C LEU A 359 56.31 21.45 11.32
N ASP A 360 56.18 21.62 10.01
CA ASP A 360 55.82 20.55 9.07
C ASP A 360 56.96 19.53 8.89
N LEU A 361 56.59 18.29 8.53
CA LEU A 361 57.56 17.23 8.23
C LEU A 361 58.20 17.47 6.86
N PRO A 362 59.54 17.35 6.73
CA PRO A 362 60.21 17.47 5.45
C PRO A 362 59.90 16.27 4.54
N ASP A 363 60.01 16.46 3.23
CA ASP A 363 59.77 15.41 2.23
C ASP A 363 60.64 14.16 2.45
N SER A 364 61.85 14.35 2.98
CA SER A 364 62.78 13.27 3.36
C SER A 364 62.30 12.41 4.53
N VAL A 365 61.37 12.90 5.35
CA VAL A 365 60.64 12.08 6.34
C VAL A 365 59.41 11.45 5.68
N ASN A 366 58.64 12.20 4.88
CA ASN A 366 57.42 11.70 4.24
C ASN A 366 57.66 10.51 3.28
N VAL A 367 58.83 10.44 2.64
CA VAL A 367 59.24 9.31 1.77
C VAL A 367 59.56 8.01 2.54
N LEU A 368 59.63 8.04 3.88
CA LEU A 368 59.90 6.86 4.73
C LEU A 368 58.63 6.11 5.16
N LEU A 369 57.47 6.56 4.68
CA LEU A 369 56.17 6.00 5.02
C LEU A 369 56.05 4.57 4.45
N PRO A 370 55.65 3.55 5.25
CA PRO A 370 55.42 2.21 4.71
C PRO A 370 54.28 2.21 3.69
N GLU A 371 54.33 1.30 2.72
CA GLU A 371 53.24 1.12 1.75
C GLU A 371 51.99 0.55 2.43
N PRO A 372 50.77 0.98 2.02
CA PRO A 372 49.53 0.37 2.49
C PRO A 372 49.42 -1.09 2.00
N HIS A 373 48.75 -1.93 2.79
CA HIS A 373 48.57 -3.34 2.47
C HIS A 373 47.19 -3.85 2.89
N SER A 374 46.77 -4.97 2.33
CA SER A 374 45.48 -5.60 2.61
C SER A 374 45.57 -6.57 3.80
N VAL A 375 44.62 -6.49 4.71
CA VAL A 375 44.52 -7.28 5.97
C VAL A 375 43.12 -7.87 6.13
N THR A 376 42.96 -9.02 6.79
CA THR A 376 41.64 -9.69 6.89
C THR A 376 40.87 -9.34 8.16
N GLN A 377 39.53 -9.44 8.10
CA GLN A 377 38.66 -9.22 9.26
C GLN A 377 39.07 -10.09 10.47
N GLY A 378 39.16 -9.47 11.65
CA GLY A 378 39.57 -10.12 12.89
C GLY A 378 41.07 -10.39 13.03
N GLU A 379 41.90 -10.09 12.02
CA GLU A 379 43.35 -10.13 12.16
C GLU A 379 43.83 -9.12 13.20
N THR A 380 44.84 -9.48 14.01
CA THR A 380 45.51 -8.52 14.91
C THR A 380 46.81 -8.07 14.27
N ILE A 381 46.83 -6.83 13.80
CA ILE A 381 47.96 -6.28 13.06
C ILE A 381 48.80 -5.33 13.92
N THR A 382 50.09 -5.23 13.59
CA THR A 382 51.05 -4.29 14.18
C THR A 382 51.71 -3.49 13.06
N PRO A 383 51.89 -2.17 13.22
CA PRO A 383 52.40 -1.31 12.17
C PRO A 383 53.86 -1.64 11.82
N GLN A 384 54.17 -1.65 10.53
CA GLN A 384 55.54 -1.82 10.04
C GLN A 384 56.42 -0.64 10.47
N ALA A 385 57.68 -0.92 10.87
CA ALA A 385 58.64 0.14 11.15
C ALA A 385 58.97 0.95 9.88
N PRO A 386 59.13 2.28 9.98
CA PRO A 386 59.53 3.10 8.83
C PRO A 386 60.94 2.75 8.36
N ALA A 387 61.27 3.06 7.10
CA ALA A 387 62.54 2.69 6.49
C ALA A 387 63.78 3.30 7.21
N GLN A 388 63.60 4.44 7.88
CA GLN A 388 64.55 5.02 8.83
C GLN A 388 63.78 5.60 10.02
N THR A 389 64.41 5.68 11.19
CA THR A 389 63.85 6.28 12.41
C THR A 389 64.55 7.58 12.82
N GLU A 390 65.57 8.01 12.08
CA GLU A 390 66.27 9.29 12.27
C GLU A 390 66.54 9.92 10.90
N VAL A 391 66.20 11.21 10.72
CA VAL A 391 66.47 11.98 9.50
C VAL A 391 67.10 13.31 9.89
N LYS A 392 68.30 13.59 9.37
CA LYS A 392 68.98 14.87 9.59
C LYS A 392 68.66 15.86 8.48
N THR A 393 68.53 17.12 8.88
CA THR A 393 68.28 18.27 8.00
C THR A 393 69.09 19.46 8.49
N ASP A 394 69.31 20.47 7.65
CA ASP A 394 70.06 21.69 8.01
C ASP A 394 69.45 22.45 9.21
N ALA A 395 68.19 22.19 9.55
CA ALA A 395 67.52 22.77 10.71
C ALA A 395 67.71 21.94 12.01
N GLY A 396 67.97 20.64 11.89
CA GLY A 396 68.01 19.70 13.01
C GLY A 396 67.67 18.27 12.65
N THR A 397 67.62 17.42 13.67
CA THR A 397 67.32 15.98 13.56
C THR A 397 65.85 15.71 13.84
N TRP A 398 65.19 15.00 12.93
CA TRP A 398 63.90 14.36 13.18
C TRP A 398 64.11 12.92 13.66
N THR A 399 63.39 12.51 14.70
CA THR A 399 63.44 11.16 15.26
C THR A 399 62.04 10.59 15.41
N PHE A 400 61.80 9.40 14.85
CA PHE A 400 60.54 8.68 14.97
C PHE A 400 60.29 8.29 16.43
N ASP A 401 59.10 8.60 16.94
CA ASP A 401 58.68 8.33 18.31
C ASP A 401 58.02 6.94 18.39
N ALA A 402 56.80 6.85 17.85
CA ALA A 402 55.99 5.64 17.82
C ALA A 402 54.84 5.77 16.80
N TRP A 403 54.28 4.63 16.42
CA TRP A 403 52.98 4.53 15.80
C TRP A 403 51.86 4.59 16.86
N ASN A 404 50.75 5.24 16.51
CA ASN A 404 49.51 5.21 17.25
C ASN A 404 48.35 4.83 16.31
N PRO A 405 47.58 3.77 16.57
CA PRO A 405 47.77 2.78 17.64
C PRO A 405 49.02 1.91 17.45
N THR A 406 49.47 1.21 18.50
CA THR A 406 50.62 0.28 18.40
C THR A 406 50.21 -1.12 17.92
N SER A 407 48.92 -1.45 17.98
CA SER A 407 48.30 -2.63 17.39
C SER A 407 46.79 -2.42 17.34
N VAL A 408 46.11 -3.03 16.37
CA VAL A 408 44.66 -3.00 16.21
C VAL A 408 44.17 -4.37 15.76
N VAL A 409 42.95 -4.73 16.18
CA VAL A 409 42.19 -5.84 15.59
C VAL A 409 41.33 -5.27 14.48
N VAL A 410 41.41 -5.85 13.27
CA VAL A 410 40.63 -5.42 12.12
C VAL A 410 39.14 -5.65 12.40
N ASP A 411 38.35 -4.57 12.44
CA ASP A 411 36.90 -4.63 12.71
C ASP A 411 36.09 -3.73 11.75
N GLY A 412 35.90 -4.22 10.54
CA GLY A 412 34.91 -3.71 9.59
C GLY A 412 35.18 -2.34 8.99
N ASN A 413 36.41 -1.84 9.07
CA ASN A 413 36.86 -0.55 8.52
C ASN A 413 38.37 -0.60 8.21
N ASP A 414 38.82 0.26 7.30
CA ASP A 414 40.25 0.51 7.04
C ASP A 414 40.94 1.11 8.25
N ILE A 415 42.25 0.86 8.37
CA ILE A 415 43.08 1.20 9.53
C ILE A 415 44.16 2.19 9.08
N VAL A 416 44.30 3.29 9.81
CA VAL A 416 45.39 4.25 9.61
C VAL A 416 46.26 4.31 10.85
N PHE A 417 47.53 3.92 10.70
CA PHE A 417 48.54 4.11 11.73
C PHE A 417 49.15 5.51 11.60
N VAL A 418 49.12 6.30 12.68
CA VAL A 418 49.70 7.65 12.72
C VAL A 418 51.05 7.61 13.43
N GLY A 419 52.12 7.83 12.67
CA GLY A 419 53.50 7.78 13.15
C GLY A 419 53.99 9.16 13.54
N THR A 420 54.33 9.34 14.82
CA THR A 420 54.73 10.65 15.34
C THR A 420 56.24 10.84 15.25
N TRP A 421 56.70 12.00 14.77
CA TRP A 421 58.12 12.38 14.73
C TRP A 421 58.42 13.55 15.67
N ASN A 422 59.48 13.43 16.46
CA ASN A 422 60.06 14.48 17.30
C ASN A 422 61.12 15.26 16.51
N PHE A 423 61.26 16.56 16.78
CA PHE A 423 62.33 17.39 16.21
C PHE A 423 63.29 17.89 17.29
N ALA A 424 64.59 17.69 17.09
CA ALA A 424 65.67 18.22 17.90
C ALA A 424 66.52 19.16 17.05
N LYS A 425 66.42 20.47 17.30
CA LYS A 425 67.21 21.49 16.61
C LYS A 425 68.71 21.25 16.85
N GLU A 426 69.50 21.17 15.77
CA GLU A 426 70.96 21.09 15.91
C GLU A 426 71.49 22.41 16.52
N GLN A 427 72.31 22.26 17.57
CA GLN A 427 73.04 23.39 18.15
C GLN A 427 74.25 23.68 17.24
N PRO A 428 74.53 24.94 16.88
CA PRO A 428 75.74 25.24 16.14
C PRO A 428 76.95 24.82 16.96
N THR A 429 77.78 23.94 16.39
CA THR A 429 79.09 23.64 16.95
C THR A 429 79.95 24.90 16.88
N ASP A 430 80.45 25.33 18.04
CA ASP A 430 81.39 26.44 18.16
C ASP A 430 82.59 26.20 17.21
N PRO A 431 82.95 27.15 16.31
CA PRO A 431 84.01 26.93 15.34
C PRO A 431 85.33 26.62 16.05
N THR A 432 85.95 25.50 15.68
CA THR A 432 87.30 25.16 16.13
C THR A 432 88.28 26.26 15.69
N ASP A 433 89.01 26.78 16.68
CA ASP A 433 90.02 27.84 16.55
C ASP A 433 90.96 27.59 15.34
N PRO A 434 91.11 28.53 14.40
CA PRO A 434 91.92 28.32 13.20
C PRO A 434 93.39 28.09 13.53
N THR A 435 93.94 26.97 13.08
CA THR A 435 95.38 26.69 13.13
C THR A 435 96.17 27.70 12.31
N ASP A 436 97.22 28.24 12.93
CA ASP A 436 98.14 29.27 12.43
C ASP A 436 98.71 28.95 11.02
N PRO A 437 98.65 29.89 10.04
CA PRO A 437 99.12 29.63 8.69
C PRO A 437 100.65 29.54 8.59
N THR A 438 101.16 28.42 8.07
CA THR A 438 102.57 28.29 7.68
C THR A 438 102.88 28.94 6.33
N ASP A 439 104.04 29.59 6.28
CA ASP A 439 104.62 30.39 5.19
C ASP A 439 104.72 29.67 3.83
N PRO A 440 104.55 30.34 2.67
CA PRO A 440 104.53 29.69 1.37
C PRO A 440 105.93 29.53 0.75
N THR A 441 106.15 28.45 0.02
CA THR A 441 107.36 28.24 -0.80
C THR A 441 107.04 28.10 -2.29
N ASP A 442 108.00 28.57 -3.10
CA ASP A 442 107.97 28.83 -4.55
C ASP A 442 107.81 27.57 -5.45
N PRO A 443 107.30 27.68 -6.71
CA PRO A 443 107.01 26.53 -7.56
C PRO A 443 108.08 26.24 -8.63
N THR A 444 108.34 24.94 -8.88
CA THR A 444 108.95 24.40 -10.12
C THR A 444 108.42 22.97 -10.33
N ASP A 445 107.66 22.67 -11.39
CA ASP A 445 108.03 22.40 -12.80
C ASP A 445 108.30 20.87 -13.04
N PRO A 446 107.79 20.24 -14.11
CA PRO A 446 107.53 18.80 -14.13
C PRO A 446 108.56 17.95 -14.90
N THR A 447 108.55 16.63 -14.66
CA THR A 447 108.93 15.57 -15.62
C THR A 447 108.19 14.29 -15.21
N ASP A 448 107.40 13.59 -16.04
CA ASP A 448 107.70 12.84 -17.29
C ASP A 448 108.24 11.40 -16.99
N PRO A 449 107.90 10.33 -17.74
CA PRO A 449 107.16 9.21 -17.14
C PRO A 449 107.92 7.89 -17.28
N THR A 450 107.30 6.75 -16.95
CA THR A 450 107.67 5.47 -17.60
C THR A 450 106.53 4.46 -17.68
N ASP A 451 106.24 4.12 -18.93
CA ASP A 451 105.43 3.03 -19.49
C ASP A 451 106.29 1.73 -19.54
N PRO A 452 105.89 0.57 -20.10
CA PRO A 452 104.56 -0.03 -20.35
C PRO A 452 104.42 -1.46 -19.75
N THR A 453 103.24 -2.07 -19.91
CA THR A 453 103.16 -3.44 -20.49
C THR A 453 101.95 -3.57 -21.41
N ASP A 454 102.19 -4.16 -22.58
CA ASP A 454 101.34 -4.28 -23.78
C ASP A 454 101.37 -5.78 -24.25
N PRO A 455 100.63 -6.23 -25.28
CA PRO A 455 99.19 -6.49 -25.36
C PRO A 455 98.84 -7.97 -25.67
N THR A 456 97.56 -8.29 -25.85
CA THR A 456 97.15 -8.94 -27.13
C THR A 456 95.74 -8.51 -27.57
N ASP A 457 95.58 -8.37 -28.89
CA ASP A 457 94.46 -7.84 -29.71
C ASP A 457 94.09 -8.93 -30.77
N PRO A 458 93.23 -8.79 -31.81
CA PRO A 458 92.03 -7.95 -32.07
C PRO A 458 90.78 -8.73 -32.55
N ALA A 459 89.66 -8.00 -32.77
CA ALA A 459 88.80 -7.97 -34.00
C ALA A 459 87.27 -7.89 -33.68
N THR A 460 86.57 -6.74 -33.67
CA THR A 460 86.05 -5.85 -34.78
C THR A 460 84.88 -6.41 -35.61
N PRO A 461 83.93 -5.58 -36.14
CA PRO A 461 83.39 -4.28 -35.66
C PRO A 461 81.85 -4.07 -35.96
N ASP A 462 81.42 -2.80 -36.03
CA ASP A 462 80.17 -2.20 -36.59
C ASP A 462 78.91 -2.21 -35.66
N GLU A 463 78.35 -1.08 -35.19
CA GLU A 463 77.78 0.14 -35.86
C GLU A 463 76.38 -0.18 -36.46
N GLU A 464 75.27 0.51 -36.12
CA GLU A 464 74.97 1.94 -36.34
C GLU A 464 73.84 2.49 -35.42
N LEU A 465 73.66 3.82 -35.43
CA LEU A 465 72.69 4.72 -34.75
C LEU A 465 71.31 4.78 -35.49
N PRO A 466 70.28 5.65 -35.21
CA PRO A 466 70.33 6.94 -34.49
C PRO A 466 69.12 7.42 -33.61
N GLU A 467 69.38 8.59 -33.00
CA GLU A 467 68.57 9.73 -32.49
C GLU A 467 67.06 9.83 -32.82
N THR A 468 66.18 10.61 -32.13
CA THR A 468 66.24 12.02 -31.63
C THR A 468 65.12 12.24 -30.57
N GLY A 469 65.25 13.11 -29.55
CA GLY A 469 64.90 14.56 -29.56
C GLY A 469 63.59 14.85 -28.77
N ALA A 470 63.61 15.47 -27.57
CA ALA A 470 63.41 16.93 -27.30
C ALA A 470 61.99 17.48 -27.67
N GLN A 471 61.25 18.32 -26.92
CA GLN A 471 61.58 19.44 -26.01
C GLN A 471 60.45 19.82 -24.98
N TRP A 472 60.85 20.33 -23.80
CA TRP A 472 60.37 21.50 -23.01
C TRP A 472 58.89 22.01 -23.02
N GLN A 473 58.32 22.36 -21.84
CA GLN A 473 58.19 23.75 -21.30
C GLN A 473 57.33 23.86 -20.00
N VAL A 474 57.55 24.93 -19.22
CA VAL A 474 56.84 25.39 -17.99
C VAL A 474 56.11 26.75 -18.30
N PRO A 475 55.45 27.54 -17.39
CA PRO A 475 55.11 27.38 -15.94
C PRO A 475 53.68 27.87 -15.48
N ALA A 476 53.36 27.65 -14.19
CA ALA A 476 52.61 28.48 -13.19
C ALA A 476 51.24 29.18 -13.48
N THR A 477 50.30 29.18 -12.51
CA THR A 477 49.99 30.33 -11.59
C THR A 477 48.73 30.19 -10.69
N LEU A 478 48.90 30.50 -9.38
CA LEU A 478 48.06 31.29 -8.43
C LEU A 478 46.53 31.11 -8.17
N ALA A 479 46.25 31.10 -6.85
CA ALA A 479 45.18 31.80 -6.09
C ALA A 479 43.79 31.14 -5.86
N GLY A 480 43.21 31.39 -4.66
CA GLY A 480 41.77 31.20 -4.42
C GLY A 480 41.29 30.87 -3.00
N LEU A 481 41.61 31.68 -1.98
CA LEU A 481 41.06 31.55 -0.61
C LEU A 481 39.61 32.06 -0.54
N LEU A 482 38.67 31.37 0.13
CA LEU A 482 37.66 32.00 1.03
C LEU A 482 36.74 31.04 1.81
N LEU A 483 36.58 31.34 3.10
CA LEU A 483 35.60 30.82 4.05
C LEU A 483 34.28 31.61 4.01
N VAL A 484 33.15 30.97 4.32
CA VAL A 484 32.00 31.62 5.01
C VAL A 484 31.42 30.68 6.07
N VAL A 485 31.13 31.24 7.25
CA VAL A 485 30.59 30.58 8.44
C VAL A 485 29.05 30.69 8.49
N GLY A 486 28.36 29.69 9.05
CA GLY A 486 26.93 29.78 9.41
C GLY A 486 26.60 28.95 10.65
N ALA A 487 26.15 29.58 11.73
CA ALA A 487 25.86 28.96 13.03
C ALA A 487 24.37 29.07 13.44
N GLY A 488 23.93 28.20 14.35
CA GLY A 488 22.58 28.19 14.96
C GLY A 488 22.24 26.79 15.52
N LEU A 489 22.48 26.42 16.78
CA LEU A 489 22.15 27.03 18.08
C LEU A 489 20.67 26.85 18.51
N PHE A 490 20.38 25.64 18.99
CA PHE A 490 19.70 25.31 20.26
C PHE A 490 18.63 26.28 20.81
N ILE A 491 17.35 25.86 20.84
CA ILE A 491 16.40 26.15 21.95
C ILE A 491 15.48 24.95 22.15
N ALA A 492 15.30 24.53 23.42
CA ALA A 492 14.23 23.63 23.84
C ALA A 492 13.38 24.28 24.94
N ARG A 493 12.04 24.10 24.93
CA ARG A 493 11.21 24.18 26.14
C ARG A 493 9.80 23.59 25.96
N ARG A 494 9.44 22.68 26.87
CA ARG A 494 8.04 22.35 27.25
C ARG A 494 7.41 23.52 28.01
N VAL A 495 6.08 23.64 27.98
CA VAL A 495 5.18 23.73 29.18
C VAL A 495 3.76 23.28 28.74
N ARG A 496 3.01 22.64 29.66
CA ARG A 496 1.58 22.31 29.52
C ARG A 496 0.69 23.50 29.92
N ALA A 497 -0.48 23.61 29.31
CA ALA A 497 -1.73 23.94 29.98
C ALA A 497 -2.82 23.03 29.38
#